data_AF-A0A7K5E5V7-F1
#
_entry.id   AF-A0A7K5E5V7-F1
#
_cell.length_a   1.000
_cell.length_b   1.000
_cell.length_c   1.000
_cell.angle_alpha   90.00
_cell.angle_beta   90.00
_cell.angle_gamma   90.00
#
_symmetry.space_group_name_H-M   'P 1'
#
loop_
_entity.id
_entity.type
_entity.pdbx_description
1 polymer ?
#
loop_
_entity_poly.entity_id
_entity_poly.type
_entity_poly.pdbx_seq_one_letter_code
_entity_poly.pdbx_strand_id
1 'polypeptide(L)'
;QVVWRYLLNVFPSGLTGQERLSHLRLKAAEYSSLKVAAPAELCQVAAAVRKDVVRTDRAHPYFGGPEEGHPHLAALQALLTTFALGHPRLSYCQGMSDVAAPLLAVLDDEAQAYLCFC
;
A
#
# COMPACT_ATOMS: atom_id res chain seq x y z
N GLN A 1 2.91 -14.60 6.39
CA GLN A 1 2.21 -14.79 7.68
C GLN A 1 0.84 -14.09 7.63
N VAL A 2 -0.22 -14.62 8.27
CA VAL A 2 -1.59 -14.05 8.23
C VAL A 2 -1.95 -13.15 9.42
N VAL A 3 -1.10 -13.08 10.45
CA VAL A 3 -1.38 -12.42 11.73
C VAL A 3 -1.69 -10.92 11.57
N TRP A 4 -0.95 -10.22 10.70
CA TRP A 4 -1.12 -8.78 10.46
C TRP A 4 -2.55 -8.40 10.04
N ARG A 5 -3.21 -9.24 9.24
CA ARG A 5 -4.59 -8.97 8.78
C ARG A 5 -5.60 -9.02 9.93
N TYR A 6 -5.32 -9.80 10.98
CA TYR A 6 -6.16 -9.81 12.19
C TYR A 6 -5.85 -8.64 13.12
N LEU A 7 -4.57 -8.31 13.28
CA LEU A 7 -4.14 -7.23 14.18
C LEU A 7 -4.56 -5.84 13.68
N LEU A 8 -4.60 -5.67 12.35
CA LEU A 8 -4.94 -4.40 11.71
C LEU A 8 -6.42 -4.32 11.33
N ASN A 9 -7.25 -5.19 11.93
CA ASN A 9 -8.70 -5.15 11.81
C ASN A 9 -9.23 -5.20 10.35
N VAL A 10 -8.49 -5.87 9.46
CA VAL A 10 -8.86 -6.04 8.04
C VAL A 10 -10.15 -6.86 7.89
N PHE A 11 -10.48 -7.69 8.89
CA PHE A 11 -11.66 -8.53 8.89
C PHE A 11 -12.72 -8.02 9.86
N PRO A 12 -13.95 -7.75 9.39
CA PRO A 12 -15.12 -7.65 10.26
C PRO A 12 -15.26 -8.86 11.21
N SER A 13 -15.76 -8.61 12.42
CA SER A 13 -15.99 -9.66 13.42
C SER A 13 -16.99 -10.70 12.90
N GLY A 14 -16.70 -11.99 13.14
CA GLY A 14 -17.64 -13.09 12.86
C GLY A 14 -17.48 -13.78 11.50
N LEU A 15 -16.58 -13.33 10.63
CA LEU A 15 -16.34 -13.98 9.33
C LEU A 15 -15.67 -15.35 9.49
N THR A 16 -16.12 -16.34 8.74
CA THR A 16 -15.48 -17.65 8.57
C THR A 16 -14.21 -17.56 7.71
N GLY A 17 -13.39 -18.63 7.69
CA GLY A 17 -12.16 -18.66 6.88
C GLY A 17 -12.40 -18.46 5.37
N GLN A 18 -13.48 -19.02 4.82
CA GLN A 18 -13.84 -18.85 3.41
C GLN A 18 -14.32 -17.42 3.12
N GLU A 19 -15.14 -16.84 4.00
CA GLU A 19 -15.61 -15.46 3.84
C GLU A 19 -14.45 -14.46 3.95
N ARG A 20 -13.47 -14.70 4.83
CA ARG A 20 -12.24 -13.91 4.90
C ARG A 20 -11.47 -13.95 3.58
N LEU A 21 -11.36 -15.11 2.95
CA LEU A 21 -10.67 -15.24 1.66
C LEU A 21 -11.41 -14.49 0.55
N SER A 22 -12.73 -14.63 0.48
CA SER A 22 -13.58 -13.91 -0.47
C SER A 22 -13.52 -12.39 -0.25
N HIS A 23 -13.51 -11.95 1.01
CA HIS A 23 -13.38 -10.55 1.37
C HIS A 23 -12.05 -9.96 0.87
N LEU A 24 -10.93 -10.66 1.09
CA LEU A 24 -9.62 -10.21 0.60
C LEU A 24 -9.57 -10.12 -0.93
N ARG A 25 -10.16 -11.08 -1.64
CA ARG A 25 -10.21 -11.06 -3.12
C ARG A 25 -10.98 -9.86 -3.64
N LEU A 26 -12.14 -9.59 -3.05
CA LEU A 26 -12.96 -8.44 -3.41
C LEU A 26 -12.22 -7.13 -3.15
N LYS A 27 -11.61 -7.00 -1.97
CA LYS A 27 -10.83 -5.83 -1.59
C LYS A 27 -9.57 -5.62 -2.43
N ALA A 28 -8.89 -6.68 -2.85
CA ALA A 28 -7.78 -6.60 -3.78
C ALA A 28 -8.21 -6.15 -5.19
N ALA A 29 -9.41 -6.55 -5.63
CA ALA A 29 -9.99 -6.10 -6.89
C ALA A 29 -10.41 -4.61 -6.84
N GLU A 30 -10.97 -4.16 -5.72
CA GLU A 30 -11.24 -2.73 -5.47
C GLU A 30 -9.95 -1.90 -5.55
N TYR A 31 -8.89 -2.34 -4.85
CA TYR A 31 -7.58 -1.72 -4.91
C TYR A 31 -7.05 -1.61 -6.35
N SER A 32 -7.12 -2.71 -7.11
CA SER A 32 -6.65 -2.74 -8.50
C SER A 32 -7.41 -1.76 -9.38
N SER A 33 -8.71 -1.61 -9.15
CA SER A 33 -9.57 -0.66 -9.88
C SER A 33 -9.21 0.80 -9.54
N LEU A 34 -8.97 1.10 -8.26
CA LEU A 34 -8.54 2.43 -7.82
C LEU A 34 -7.16 2.81 -8.37
N LYS A 35 -6.21 1.87 -8.38
CA LYS A 35 -4.86 2.08 -8.90
C LYS A 35 -4.87 2.53 -10.37
N VAL A 36 -5.75 1.94 -11.19
CA VAL A 36 -5.87 2.29 -12.62
C VAL A 36 -6.58 3.63 -12.82
N ALA A 37 -7.50 4.00 -11.93
CA ALA A 37 -8.31 5.21 -12.05
C ALA A 37 -7.56 6.51 -11.70
N ALA A 38 -6.34 6.44 -11.14
CA ALA A 38 -5.61 7.58 -10.57
C ALA A 38 -5.62 8.83 -11.47
N PRO A 39 -6.42 9.86 -11.14
CA PRO A 39 -6.62 11.02 -12.01
C PRO A 39 -5.42 11.97 -11.98
N ALA A 40 -5.30 12.80 -13.02
CA ALA A 40 -4.22 13.79 -13.15
C ALA A 40 -4.10 14.77 -11.96
N GLU A 41 -5.20 14.98 -11.24
CA GLU A 41 -5.29 15.81 -10.03
C GLU A 41 -4.41 15.30 -8.88
N LEU A 42 -3.99 14.02 -8.91
CA LEU A 42 -3.04 13.45 -7.96
C LEU A 42 -1.57 13.67 -8.34
N CYS A 43 -1.25 14.43 -9.39
CA CYS A 43 0.14 14.66 -9.79
C CYS A 43 0.99 15.26 -8.66
N GLN A 44 0.43 16.21 -7.90
CA GLN A 44 1.11 16.81 -6.74
C GLN A 44 1.33 15.79 -5.61
N VAL A 45 0.33 14.96 -5.33
CA VAL A 45 0.41 13.88 -4.34
C VAL A 45 1.45 12.85 -4.77
N ALA A 46 1.42 12.41 -6.03
CA ALA A 46 2.38 11.45 -6.58
C ALA A 46 3.82 11.98 -6.52
N ALA A 47 4.04 13.28 -6.71
CA ALA A 47 5.34 13.91 -6.55
C ALA A 47 5.81 13.90 -5.08
N ALA A 48 4.93 14.23 -4.14
CA ALA A 48 5.22 14.17 -2.71
C ALA A 48 5.54 12.74 -2.25
N VAL A 49 4.73 11.76 -2.67
CA VAL A 49 4.97 10.33 -2.43
C VAL A 49 6.32 9.92 -2.98
N ARG A 50 6.63 10.23 -4.25
CA ARG A 50 7.90 9.86 -4.87
C ARG A 50 9.10 10.36 -4.07
N LYS A 51 9.04 11.60 -3.59
CA LYS A 51 10.12 12.22 -2.80
C LYS A 51 10.42 11.46 -1.50
N ASP A 52 9.41 10.88 -0.87
CA ASP A 52 9.59 10.09 0.34
C ASP A 52 9.95 8.64 0.03
N VAL A 53 9.39 8.06 -1.03
CA VAL A 53 9.71 6.70 -1.50
C VAL A 53 11.21 6.56 -1.79
N VAL A 54 11.84 7.53 -2.47
CA VAL A 54 13.29 7.51 -2.75
C VAL A 54 14.15 7.63 -1.49
N ARG A 55 13.58 8.08 -0.37
CA ARG A 55 14.25 8.20 0.94
C ARG A 55 14.00 7.01 1.87
N THR A 56 13.14 6.07 1.46
CA THR A 56 12.90 4.82 2.20
C THR A 56 14.21 4.10 2.44
N ASP A 57 14.36 3.46 3.60
CA ASP A 57 15.59 2.78 4.00
C ASP A 57 16.09 1.77 2.95
N ARG A 58 17.15 2.15 2.24
CA ARG A 58 17.79 1.35 1.18
C ARG A 58 18.77 0.31 1.74
N ALA A 59 19.08 0.35 3.03
CA ALA A 59 19.87 -0.69 3.69
C ALA A 59 19.04 -1.97 3.91
N HIS A 60 17.71 -1.86 3.96
CA HIS A 60 16.83 -3.01 4.03
C HIS A 60 16.85 -3.78 2.69
N PRO A 61 17.13 -5.10 2.65
CA PRO A 61 17.28 -5.85 1.40
C PRO A 61 16.07 -5.77 0.46
N TYR A 62 14.86 -5.69 1.03
CA TYR A 62 13.63 -5.52 0.26
C TYR A 62 13.60 -4.22 -0.56
N PHE A 63 14.20 -3.14 -0.06
CA PHE A 63 14.34 -1.88 -0.78
C PHE A 63 15.80 -1.62 -1.17
N GLY A 64 16.62 -2.67 -1.32
CA GLY A 64 18.00 -2.55 -1.73
C GLY A 64 18.16 -2.56 -3.25
N GLY A 65 19.25 -1.99 -3.76
CA GLY A 65 19.62 -2.05 -5.18
C GLY A 65 19.38 -0.75 -5.95
N PRO A 66 19.41 -0.79 -7.29
CA PRO A 66 19.19 0.39 -8.14
C PRO A 66 17.80 0.99 -7.93
N GLU A 67 17.67 2.31 -8.01
CA GLU A 67 16.37 3.00 -7.89
C GLU A 67 15.53 2.83 -9.16
N GLU A 68 16.18 2.94 -10.32
CA GLU A 68 15.52 2.86 -11.62
C GLU A 68 14.94 1.46 -11.86
N GLY A 69 13.64 1.39 -12.14
CA GLY A 69 12.93 0.12 -12.36
C GLY A 69 12.74 -0.73 -11.11
N HIS A 70 12.95 -0.20 -9.90
CA HIS A 70 12.84 -0.99 -8.68
C HIS A 70 11.38 -1.38 -8.38
N PRO A 71 11.02 -2.69 -8.40
CA PRO A 71 9.64 -3.13 -8.29
C PRO A 71 9.00 -2.76 -6.95
N HIS A 72 9.72 -2.91 -5.83
CA HIS A 72 9.14 -2.62 -4.51
C HIS A 72 9.01 -1.12 -4.22
N LEU A 73 9.85 -0.24 -4.80
CA LEU A 73 9.63 1.20 -4.71
C LEU A 73 8.43 1.62 -5.55
N ALA A 74 8.27 1.05 -6.74
CA ALA A 74 7.09 1.27 -7.57
C ALA A 74 5.81 0.81 -6.86
N ALA A 75 5.87 -0.34 -6.18
CA ALA A 75 4.76 -0.85 -5.39
C ALA A 75 4.42 0.05 -4.18
N LEU A 76 5.44 0.53 -3.46
CA LEU A 76 5.25 1.48 -2.36
C LEU A 76 4.64 2.81 -2.85
N GLN A 77 5.10 3.32 -3.99
CA GLN A 77 4.54 4.51 -4.61
C GLN A 77 3.08 4.31 -5.02
N ALA A 78 2.76 3.18 -5.65
CA ALA A 78 1.40 2.84 -6.07
C ALA A 78 0.46 2.72 -4.87
N LEU A 79 0.89 2.04 -3.81
CA LEU A 79 0.13 1.87 -2.56
C LEU A 79 -0.24 3.23 -1.97
N LEU A 80 0.75 4.12 -1.77
CA LEU A 80 0.55 5.42 -1.13
C LEU A 80 -0.29 6.37 -2.00
N THR A 81 -0.09 6.35 -3.31
CA THR A 81 -0.88 7.17 -4.26
C THR A 81 -2.34 6.69 -4.29
N THR A 82 -2.55 5.38 -4.30
CA THR A 82 -3.90 4.78 -4.27
C THR A 82 -4.58 5.03 -2.92
N PHE A 83 -3.84 5.06 -1.82
CA PHE A 83 -4.38 5.45 -0.51
C PHE A 83 -4.92 6.87 -0.53
N ALA A 84 -4.14 7.81 -1.06
CA ALA A 84 -4.57 9.20 -1.14
C ALA A 84 -5.82 9.39 -2.01
N LEU A 85 -5.95 8.60 -3.09
CA LEU A 85 -7.16 8.56 -3.92
C LEU A 85 -8.37 8.04 -3.14
N GLY A 86 -8.21 6.92 -2.42
CA GLY A 86 -9.29 6.29 -1.67
C GLY A 86 -9.73 7.09 -0.45
N HIS A 87 -8.84 7.93 0.11
CA HIS A 87 -9.07 8.69 1.33
C HIS A 87 -8.76 10.18 1.15
N PRO A 88 -9.48 10.93 0.28
CA PRO A 88 -9.11 12.29 -0.12
C PRO A 88 -9.09 13.31 1.03
N ARG A 89 -9.84 13.06 2.11
CA ARG A 89 -9.83 13.91 3.33
C ARG A 89 -8.54 13.77 4.13
N LEU A 90 -7.92 12.59 4.14
CA LEU A 90 -6.63 12.33 4.79
C LEU A 90 -5.48 12.61 3.83
N SER A 91 -5.62 12.14 2.58
CA SER A 91 -4.63 12.22 1.52
C SER A 91 -3.26 11.67 1.95
N TYR A 92 -2.19 12.07 1.26
CA TYR A 92 -0.82 11.74 1.63
C TYR A 92 -0.20 12.84 2.48
N CYS A 93 0.47 12.45 3.57
CA CYS A 93 1.32 13.30 4.38
C CYS A 93 2.74 12.72 4.43
N GLN A 94 3.73 13.60 4.61
CA GLN A 94 5.13 13.19 4.69
C GLN A 94 5.36 12.17 5.81
N GLY A 95 6.14 11.12 5.54
CA GLY A 95 6.47 10.06 6.50
C GLY A 95 5.50 8.87 6.51
N MET A 96 4.39 8.94 5.76
CA MET A 96 3.51 7.78 5.58
C MET A 96 4.20 6.60 4.88
N SER A 97 5.25 6.86 4.10
CA SER A 97 6.14 5.83 3.54
C SER A 97 6.81 4.97 4.60
N ASP A 98 7.16 5.55 5.75
CA ASP A 98 7.89 4.85 6.82
C ASP A 98 7.00 3.83 7.54
N VAL A 99 5.68 4.03 7.48
CA VAL A 99 4.68 3.09 8.00
C VAL A 99 4.31 2.04 6.94
N ALA A 100 4.15 2.44 5.68
CA ALA A 100 3.76 1.54 4.60
C ALA A 100 4.90 0.58 4.18
N ALA A 101 6.15 1.02 4.24
CA ALA A 101 7.30 0.24 3.78
C ALA A 101 7.50 -1.08 4.57
N PRO A 102 7.46 -1.10 5.92
CA PRO A 102 7.50 -2.36 6.67
C PRO A 102 6.33 -3.30 6.38
N LEU A 103 5.11 -2.76 6.22
CA LEU A 103 3.93 -3.56 5.86
C LEU A 103 4.14 -4.26 4.52
N LEU A 104 4.62 -3.51 3.51
CA LEU A 104 4.90 -4.05 2.18
C LEU A 104 6.02 -5.10 2.22
N ALA A 105 7.11 -4.84 2.94
CA ALA A 105 8.23 -5.78 3.05
C ALA A 105 7.84 -7.09 3.74
N VAL A 106 6.91 -7.05 4.71
CA VAL A 106 6.46 -8.24 5.44
C VAL A 106 5.39 -9.03 4.68
N LEU A 107 4.51 -8.34 3.96
CA LEU A 107 3.40 -8.97 3.25
C LEU A 107 3.78 -9.42 1.84
N ASP A 108 4.76 -8.74 1.23
CA ASP A 108 5.22 -8.93 -0.16
C ASP A 108 4.07 -9.00 -1.17
N ASP A 109 3.02 -8.21 -0.90
CA ASP A 109 1.81 -8.11 -1.71
C ASP A 109 1.26 -6.68 -1.55
N GLU A 110 1.29 -5.94 -2.66
CA GLU A 110 0.92 -4.53 -2.71
C GLU A 110 -0.54 -4.28 -2.27
N ALA A 111 -1.47 -5.14 -2.71
CA ALA A 111 -2.88 -4.98 -2.41
C ALA A 111 -3.16 -5.31 -0.94
N GLN A 112 -2.52 -6.33 -0.39
CA GLN A 112 -2.67 -6.65 1.03
C GLN A 112 -2.01 -5.62 1.94
N ALA A 113 -0.86 -5.10 1.55
CA ALA A 113 -0.18 -4.03 2.26
C ALA A 113 -1.05 -2.76 2.28
N TYR A 114 -1.69 -2.42 1.15
CA TYR A 114 -2.69 -1.36 1.08
C TYR A 114 -3.84 -1.59 2.08
N LEU A 115 -4.42 -2.80 2.12
CA LEU A 115 -5.52 -3.11 3.05
C LEU A 115 -5.12 -3.06 4.52
N CYS A 116 -3.86 -3.38 4.83
CA CYS A 116 -3.33 -3.27 6.19
C CYS A 116 -2.97 -1.81 6.56
N PHE A 117 -2.76 -0.96 5.55
CA PHE A 117 -2.41 0.44 5.73
C PHE A 117 -3.64 1.35 5.88
N CYS A 118 -4.79 0.94 5.32
CA CYS A 118 -6.09 1.62 5.48
C CYS A 118 -6.67 1.42 6.88
#